data_AF-A0A7L3EY65-F1
#
_entry.id   AF-A0A7L3EY65-F1
#
_cell.length_a   1.000
_cell.length_b   1.000
_cell.length_c   1.000
_cell.angle_alpha   90.00
_cell.angle_beta   90.00
_cell.angle_gamma   90.00
#
_symmetry.space_group_name_H-M   'P 1'
#
loop_
_entity.id
_entity.type
_entity.pdbx_description
1 polymer ?
#
loop_
_entity_poly.entity_id
_entity_poly.type
_entity_poly.pdbx_seq_one_letter_code
_entity_poly.pdbx_strand_id
1 'polypeptide(L)'
;LHMGKTMKEDLTVVVNYIKQLYPPEFNVFSTYAELYHNYFASEAQKNAESHLEDKDIYLLLSWAHNIYPKDMRKDHVLAEELGKVELGSLLPSSLSKKLEKKYLDSEEATVKNSLSRCLEKEIQRWKEDKEPEKLNGHFQSELLAIFVIQSIYSGQKRAKDISPAVGEELSHRLWKELPAFLQSYKDAFEDFKERSKKHRYYKPILIANINNCWNFR
;
A
#
# COMPACT_ATOMS: atom_id res chain seq x y z
N LEU A 1 -8.15 13.46 -10.42
CA LEU A 1 -9.16 12.50 -10.94
C LEU A 1 -9.92 13.04 -12.15
N HIS A 2 -10.47 14.27 -12.12
CA HIS A 2 -11.20 14.82 -13.28
C HIS A 2 -10.36 14.91 -14.56
N MET A 3 -9.11 15.41 -14.44
CA MET A 3 -8.23 15.63 -15.60
C MET A 3 -7.94 14.37 -16.44
N GLY A 4 -7.69 13.23 -15.80
CA GLY A 4 -7.41 11.98 -16.54
C GLY A 4 -8.63 11.44 -17.29
N LYS A 5 -9.84 11.68 -16.76
CA LYS A 5 -11.08 11.33 -17.45
C LYS A 5 -11.30 12.21 -18.69
N THR A 6 -11.10 13.51 -18.54
CA THR A 6 -11.21 14.47 -19.65
C THR A 6 -10.22 14.13 -20.77
N MET A 7 -8.95 13.89 -20.45
CA MET A 7 -7.96 13.45 -21.45
C MET A 7 -8.42 12.19 -22.19
N LYS A 8 -8.97 11.21 -21.48
CA LYS A 8 -9.48 9.98 -22.11
C LYS A 8 -10.55 10.29 -23.14
N GLU A 9 -11.55 11.07 -22.75
CA GLU A 9 -12.70 11.43 -23.58
C GLU A 9 -12.24 12.20 -24.81
N ASP A 10 -11.36 13.19 -24.62
CA ASP A 10 -10.80 14.00 -25.69
C ASP A 10 -9.97 13.17 -26.67
N LEU A 11 -9.06 12.33 -26.18
CA LEU A 11 -8.26 11.46 -27.06
C LEU A 11 -9.11 10.40 -27.77
N THR A 12 -10.22 9.96 -27.17
CA THR A 12 -11.19 9.07 -27.83
C THR A 12 -11.86 9.78 -29.00
N VAL A 13 -12.19 11.06 -28.85
CA VAL A 13 -12.73 11.86 -29.95
C VAL A 13 -11.67 12.07 -31.03
N VAL A 14 -10.43 12.36 -30.62
CA VAL A 14 -9.31 12.58 -31.55
C VAL A 14 -9.08 11.34 -32.41
N VAL A 15 -9.04 10.15 -31.80
CA VAL A 15 -8.75 8.91 -32.54
C VAL A 15 -9.87 8.52 -33.49
N ASN A 16 -11.13 8.69 -33.07
CA ASN A 16 -12.29 8.23 -33.84
C ASN A 16 -12.70 9.18 -34.96
N TYR A 17 -12.56 10.50 -34.73
CA TYR A 17 -13.12 11.51 -35.64
C TYR A 17 -12.07 12.46 -36.20
N ILE A 18 -11.17 12.99 -35.37
CA ILE A 18 -10.28 14.09 -35.77
C ILE A 18 -9.10 13.58 -36.59
N LYS A 19 -8.52 12.44 -36.23
CA LYS A 19 -7.36 11.85 -36.90
C LYS A 19 -7.55 11.68 -38.40
N GLN A 20 -8.78 11.36 -38.84
CA GLN A 20 -9.11 11.12 -40.25
C GLN A 20 -9.25 12.41 -41.08
N LEU A 21 -9.41 13.56 -40.42
CA LEU A 21 -9.59 14.86 -41.06
C LEU A 21 -8.27 15.54 -41.43
N TYR A 22 -7.14 15.02 -40.95
CA TYR A 22 -5.82 15.60 -41.15
C TYR A 22 -4.89 14.63 -41.88
N PRO A 23 -3.95 15.15 -42.70
CA PRO A 23 -2.90 14.33 -43.28
C PRO A 23 -2.06 13.61 -42.22
N PRO A 24 -1.57 12.38 -42.48
CA PRO A 24 -0.82 11.58 -41.49
C PRO A 24 0.44 12.27 -40.94
N GLU A 25 1.07 13.12 -41.75
CA GLU A 25 2.27 13.90 -41.43
C GLU A 25 2.10 14.86 -40.22
N PHE A 26 0.87 15.26 -39.89
CA PHE A 26 0.61 16.10 -38.72
C PHE A 26 0.63 15.33 -37.40
N ASN A 27 0.56 13.99 -37.41
CA ASN A 27 0.56 13.14 -36.21
C ASN A 27 -0.37 13.66 -35.10
N VAL A 28 -1.59 14.08 -35.47
CA VAL A 28 -2.51 14.83 -34.59
C VAL A 28 -2.74 14.12 -33.26
N PHE A 29 -2.90 12.80 -33.28
CA PHE A 29 -3.07 12.03 -32.04
C PHE A 29 -1.88 12.19 -31.09
N SER A 30 -0.65 12.03 -31.59
CA SER A 30 0.58 12.17 -30.82
C SER A 30 0.70 13.58 -30.24
N THR A 31 0.43 14.63 -31.04
CA THR A 31 0.49 16.02 -30.56
C THR A 31 -0.49 16.26 -29.40
N TYR A 32 -1.74 15.81 -29.51
CA TYR A 32 -2.69 15.94 -28.42
C TYR A 32 -2.23 15.16 -27.18
N ALA A 33 -1.82 13.90 -27.37
CA ALA A 33 -1.38 13.05 -26.27
C ALA A 33 -0.17 13.64 -25.52
N GLU A 34 0.82 14.16 -26.24
CA GLU A 34 1.99 14.82 -25.68
C GLU A 34 1.64 16.11 -24.93
N LEU A 35 0.73 16.94 -25.47
CA LEU A 35 0.29 18.16 -24.80
C LEU A 35 -0.38 17.88 -23.45
N TYR A 36 -1.32 16.92 -23.42
CA TYR A 36 -1.94 16.50 -22.15
C TYR A 36 -0.91 15.88 -21.20
N HIS A 37 -0.02 15.02 -21.70
CA HIS A 37 0.99 14.39 -20.89
C HIS A 37 1.96 15.39 -20.27
N ASN A 38 2.44 16.37 -21.05
CA ASN A 38 3.34 17.43 -20.58
C ASN A 38 2.65 18.31 -19.53
N TYR A 39 1.37 18.63 -19.73
CA TYR A 39 0.58 19.35 -18.73
C TYR A 39 0.47 18.55 -17.43
N PHE A 40 0.15 17.25 -17.50
CA PHE A 40 0.07 16.39 -16.32
C PHE A 40 1.41 16.20 -15.63
N ALA A 41 2.50 16.07 -16.38
CA ALA A 41 3.84 15.98 -15.83
C ALA A 41 4.23 17.27 -15.09
N SER A 42 3.90 18.44 -15.64
CA SER A 42 4.13 19.73 -14.99
C SER A 42 3.35 19.85 -13.68
N GLU A 43 2.06 19.50 -13.68
CA GLU A 43 1.23 19.56 -12.46
C GLU A 43 1.66 18.51 -11.43
N ALA A 44 2.01 17.29 -11.86
CA ALA A 44 2.54 16.26 -10.98
C ALA A 44 3.87 16.68 -10.33
N GLN A 45 4.75 17.33 -11.09
CA GLN A 45 6.01 17.86 -10.59
C GLN A 45 5.78 18.98 -9.56
N LYS A 46 4.91 19.98 -9.86
CA LYS A 46 4.58 21.05 -8.91
C LYS A 46 4.03 20.49 -7.60
N ASN A 47 3.12 19.51 -7.69
CA ASN A 47 2.56 18.86 -6.51
C ASN A 47 3.64 18.10 -5.74
N ALA A 48 4.54 17.38 -6.43
CA ALA A 48 5.64 16.64 -5.81
C ALA A 48 6.70 17.53 -5.13
N GLU A 49 6.89 18.76 -5.62
CA GLU A 49 7.80 19.76 -5.04
C GLU A 49 7.18 20.46 -3.82
N SER A 50 5.85 20.43 -3.69
CA SER A 50 5.14 20.95 -2.52
C SER A 50 5.28 20.04 -1.30
N HIS A 51 4.88 20.54 -0.12
CA HIS A 51 4.83 19.72 1.09
C HIS A 51 3.62 18.79 1.03
N LEU A 52 3.84 17.54 0.61
CA LEU A 52 2.81 16.50 0.54
C LEU A 52 2.70 15.74 1.86
N GLU A 53 1.48 15.51 2.32
CA GLU A 53 1.20 14.54 3.38
C GLU A 53 1.35 13.10 2.86
N ASP A 54 1.53 12.14 3.75
CA ASP A 54 1.76 10.73 3.38
C ASP A 54 0.65 10.15 2.48
N LYS A 55 -0.61 10.55 2.72
CA LYS A 55 -1.76 10.15 1.89
C LYS A 55 -1.67 10.72 0.48
N ASP A 56 -1.20 11.96 0.35
CA ASP A 56 -1.07 12.64 -0.94
C ASP A 56 0.10 12.06 -1.73
N ILE A 57 1.18 11.67 -1.05
CA ILE A 57 2.29 10.92 -1.67
C ILE A 57 1.79 9.61 -2.25
N TYR A 58 1.03 8.82 -1.47
CA TYR A 58 0.42 7.58 -1.94
C TYR A 58 -0.49 7.81 -3.15
N LEU A 59 -1.35 8.83 -3.09
CA LEU A 59 -2.29 9.15 -4.16
C LEU A 59 -1.56 9.56 -5.44
N LEU A 60 -0.55 10.43 -5.34
CA LEU A 60 0.22 10.91 -6.47
C LEU A 60 1.00 9.78 -7.14
N LEU A 61 1.70 8.95 -6.35
CA LEU A 61 2.46 7.81 -6.85
C LEU A 61 1.55 6.76 -7.48
N SER A 62 0.44 6.41 -6.82
CA SER A 62 -0.54 5.46 -7.37
C SER A 62 -1.15 5.98 -8.66
N TRP A 63 -1.42 7.28 -8.73
CA TRP A 63 -1.96 7.88 -9.94
C TRP A 63 -0.95 7.86 -11.09
N ALA A 64 0.27 8.30 -10.85
CA ALA A 64 1.32 8.38 -11.86
C ALA A 64 1.76 7.00 -12.40
N HIS A 65 1.92 6.01 -11.51
CA HIS A 65 2.50 4.71 -11.87
C HIS A 65 1.48 3.65 -12.24
N ASN A 66 0.25 3.76 -11.73
CA ASN A 66 -0.73 2.68 -11.83
C ASN A 66 -2.04 3.13 -12.47
N ILE A 67 -2.74 4.10 -11.88
CA ILE A 67 -4.11 4.44 -12.28
C ILE A 67 -4.12 5.07 -13.67
N TYR A 68 -3.32 6.12 -13.90
CA TYR A 68 -3.32 6.82 -15.18
C TYR A 68 -2.93 5.91 -16.36
N PRO A 69 -1.79 5.18 -16.33
CA PRO A 69 -1.41 4.30 -17.43
C PRO A 69 -2.41 3.16 -17.66
N LYS A 70 -3.02 2.59 -16.61
CA LYS A 70 -4.01 1.51 -16.76
C LYS A 70 -5.34 2.01 -17.31
N ASP A 71 -5.85 3.15 -16.83
CA ASP A 71 -7.14 3.68 -17.28
C ASP A 71 -7.13 4.11 -18.75
N MET A 72 -5.99 4.62 -19.22
CA MET A 72 -5.75 4.95 -20.64
C MET A 72 -5.75 3.70 -21.52
N ARG A 73 -5.20 2.59 -21.01
CA ARG A 73 -5.10 1.33 -21.76
C ARG A 73 -6.34 0.44 -21.69
N LYS A 74 -7.41 0.87 -20.99
CA LYS A 74 -8.69 0.12 -20.94
C LYS A 74 -9.41 0.08 -22.29
N ASP A 75 -9.23 1.10 -23.11
CA ASP A 75 -9.78 1.16 -24.46
C ASP A 75 -8.70 0.69 -25.44
N HIS A 76 -9.00 -0.35 -26.22
CA HIS A 76 -8.05 -0.98 -27.13
C HIS A 76 -7.57 -0.04 -28.24
N VAL A 77 -8.45 0.82 -28.76
CA VAL A 77 -8.12 1.74 -29.84
C VAL A 77 -7.17 2.83 -29.33
N LEU A 78 -7.48 3.39 -28.15
CA LEU A 78 -6.59 4.31 -27.47
C LEU A 78 -5.25 3.66 -27.10
N ALA A 79 -5.27 2.41 -26.61
CA ALA A 79 -4.07 1.71 -26.19
C ALA A 79 -3.09 1.48 -27.36
N GLU A 80 -3.60 1.13 -28.53
CA GLU A 80 -2.78 0.93 -29.74
C GLU A 80 -2.11 2.23 -30.17
N GLU A 81 -2.86 3.33 -30.19
CA GLU A 81 -2.34 4.63 -30.60
C GLU A 81 -1.37 5.21 -29.57
N LEU A 82 -1.69 5.11 -28.28
CA LEU A 82 -0.77 5.47 -27.20
C LEU A 82 0.48 4.60 -27.20
N GLY A 83 0.43 3.36 -27.68
CA GLY A 83 1.61 2.51 -27.85
C GLY A 83 2.58 3.02 -28.92
N LYS A 84 2.09 3.83 -29.87
CA LYS A 84 2.90 4.49 -30.90
C LYS A 84 3.53 5.79 -30.40
N VAL A 85 3.04 6.33 -29.28
CA VAL A 85 3.54 7.56 -28.66
C VAL A 85 4.40 7.19 -27.44
N GLU A 86 5.68 7.55 -27.44
CA GLU A 86 6.56 7.33 -26.30
C GLU A 86 6.29 8.35 -25.17
N LEU A 87 5.10 8.28 -24.59
CA LEU A 87 4.74 9.04 -23.39
C LEU A 87 5.54 8.46 -22.22
N GLY A 88 6.60 9.16 -21.82
CA GLY A 88 7.47 8.78 -20.72
C GLY A 88 6.75 8.73 -19.36
N SER A 89 7.54 8.80 -18.29
CA SER A 89 6.98 8.91 -16.94
C SER A 89 6.45 10.32 -16.66
N LEU A 90 5.29 10.42 -16.03
CA LEU A 90 4.74 11.70 -15.54
C LEU A 90 5.63 12.38 -14.51
N LEU A 91 6.38 11.59 -13.75
CA LEU A 91 7.32 12.09 -12.74
C LEU A 91 8.77 11.83 -13.17
N PRO A 92 9.68 12.80 -13.00
CA PRO A 92 11.11 12.55 -13.16
C PRO A 92 11.58 11.41 -12.26
N SER A 93 12.48 10.54 -12.76
CA SER A 93 12.92 9.34 -12.01
C SER A 93 13.51 9.66 -10.64
N SER A 94 14.25 10.77 -10.52
CA SER A 94 14.83 11.23 -9.25
C SER A 94 13.75 11.61 -8.23
N LEU A 95 12.71 12.30 -8.68
CA LEU A 95 11.59 12.74 -7.84
C LEU A 95 10.70 11.57 -7.44
N SER A 96 10.43 10.66 -8.39
CA SER A 96 9.69 9.41 -8.13
C SER A 96 10.36 8.60 -7.03
N LYS A 97 11.67 8.32 -7.16
CA LYS A 97 12.43 7.56 -6.15
C LYS A 97 12.43 8.24 -4.78
N LYS A 98 12.48 9.58 -4.73
CA LYS A 98 12.40 10.35 -3.48
C LYS A 98 11.03 10.19 -2.81
N LEU A 99 9.94 10.28 -3.57
CA LEU A 99 8.59 10.09 -3.07
C LEU A 99 8.33 8.65 -2.65
N GLU A 100 8.77 7.67 -3.45
CA GLU A 100 8.69 6.23 -3.11
C GLU A 100 9.41 5.93 -1.80
N LYS A 101 10.62 6.48 -1.61
CA LYS A 101 11.34 6.33 -0.34
C LYS A 101 10.56 6.91 0.84
N LYS A 102 10.03 8.14 0.71
CA LYS A 102 9.20 8.75 1.76
C LYS A 102 7.97 7.91 2.09
N TYR A 103 7.28 7.41 1.06
CA TYR A 103 6.14 6.52 1.23
C TYR A 103 6.54 5.24 1.98
N LEU A 104 7.62 4.57 1.55
CA LEU A 104 8.11 3.35 2.20
C LEU A 104 8.46 3.59 3.66
N ASP A 105 9.16 4.68 3.98
CA ASP A 105 9.56 5.02 5.35
C ASP A 105 8.32 5.28 6.24
N SER A 106 7.32 6.01 5.73
CA SER A 106 6.06 6.27 6.46
C SER A 106 5.19 5.02 6.63
N GLU A 107 5.03 4.22 5.57
CA GLU A 107 4.20 3.02 5.59
C GLU A 107 4.80 1.95 6.51
N GLU A 108 6.12 1.78 6.46
CA GLU A 108 6.88 0.93 7.37
C GLU A 108 6.67 1.35 8.83
N ALA A 109 6.81 2.64 9.15
CA ALA A 109 6.55 3.17 10.50
C ALA A 109 5.10 2.96 10.94
N THR A 110 4.14 3.14 10.03
CA THR A 110 2.71 2.92 10.28
C THR A 110 2.41 1.47 10.64
N VAL A 111 2.99 0.51 9.90
CA VAL A 111 2.85 -0.92 10.21
C VAL A 111 3.51 -1.21 11.55
N LYS A 112 4.76 -0.78 11.80
CA LYS A 112 5.44 -0.97 13.10
C LYS A 112 4.61 -0.48 14.27
N ASN A 113 4.12 0.76 14.21
CA ASN A 113 3.29 1.35 15.25
C ASN A 113 1.99 0.57 15.46
N SER A 114 1.40 0.04 14.39
CA SER A 114 0.21 -0.80 14.48
C SER A 114 0.51 -2.12 15.18
N LEU A 115 1.63 -2.76 14.88
CA LEU A 115 2.07 -4.01 15.52
C LEU A 115 2.36 -3.79 17.02
N SER A 116 3.13 -2.75 17.37
CA SER A 116 3.43 -2.41 18.77
C SER A 116 2.17 -2.15 19.57
N ARG A 117 1.24 -1.33 19.05
CA ARG A 117 -0.04 -1.05 19.70
C ARG A 117 -0.92 -2.28 19.82
N CYS A 118 -0.85 -3.22 18.86
CA CYS A 118 -1.55 -4.49 18.95
C CYS A 118 -1.02 -5.33 20.12
N LEU A 119 0.31 -5.45 20.23
CA LEU A 119 0.96 -6.17 21.33
C LEU A 119 0.65 -5.53 22.69
N GLU A 120 0.72 -4.20 22.82
CA GLU A 120 0.39 -3.49 24.06
C GLU A 120 -1.04 -3.78 24.52
N LYS A 121 -2.00 -3.75 23.59
CA LYS A 121 -3.40 -4.08 23.88
C LYS A 121 -3.56 -5.53 24.33
N GLU A 122 -2.80 -6.43 23.74
CA GLU A 122 -2.84 -7.85 24.09
C GLU A 122 -2.25 -8.11 25.48
N ILE A 123 -1.11 -7.47 25.79
CA ILE A 123 -0.51 -7.50 27.14
C ILE A 123 -1.49 -6.95 28.18
N GLN A 124 -2.21 -5.86 27.86
CA GLN A 124 -3.20 -5.29 28.76
C GLN A 124 -4.35 -6.29 29.03
N ARG A 125 -4.83 -6.99 28.01
CA ARG A 125 -5.87 -8.01 28.15
C ARG A 125 -5.45 -9.18 29.02
N TRP A 126 -4.18 -9.59 28.97
CA TRP A 126 -3.71 -10.67 29.84
C TRP A 126 -3.79 -10.33 31.34
N LYS A 127 -3.80 -9.03 31.68
CA LYS A 127 -3.91 -8.52 33.05
C LYS A 127 -5.36 -8.32 33.50
N GLU A 128 -6.32 -8.40 32.59
CA GLU A 128 -7.74 -8.26 32.89
C GLU A 128 -8.27 -9.57 33.49
N ASP A 129 -9.16 -9.50 34.48
CA ASP A 129 -9.83 -10.68 35.05
C ASP A 129 -10.97 -11.16 34.13
N LYS A 130 -10.65 -11.39 32.84
CA LYS A 130 -11.56 -11.86 31.81
C LYS A 130 -11.01 -13.13 31.15
N GLU A 131 -11.89 -14.11 30.93
CA GLU A 131 -11.54 -15.32 30.17
C GLU A 131 -11.29 -14.95 28.69
N PRO A 132 -10.22 -15.48 28.05
CA PRO A 132 -10.01 -15.32 26.61
C PRO A 132 -11.21 -15.84 25.81
N GLU A 133 -11.48 -15.19 24.68
CA GLU A 133 -12.56 -15.58 23.79
C GLU A 133 -12.33 -17.00 23.24
N LYS A 134 -13.43 -17.73 23.01
CA LYS A 134 -13.40 -19.06 22.42
C LYS A 134 -13.96 -18.98 21.01
N LEU A 135 -13.17 -19.39 20.02
CA LEU A 135 -13.67 -19.65 18.68
C LEU A 135 -13.55 -21.14 18.38
N ASN A 136 -14.64 -21.73 17.91
CA ASN A 136 -14.74 -23.17 17.64
C ASN A 136 -14.32 -24.05 18.83
N GLY A 137 -14.59 -23.60 20.06
CA GLY A 137 -14.24 -24.33 21.29
C GLY A 137 -12.78 -24.19 21.75
N HIS A 138 -11.95 -23.44 21.02
CA HIS A 138 -10.56 -23.19 21.39
C HIS A 138 -10.39 -21.78 21.95
N PHE A 139 -9.67 -21.64 23.07
CA PHE A 139 -9.24 -20.32 23.56
C PHE A 139 -8.38 -19.66 22.50
N GLN A 140 -8.72 -18.44 22.10
CA GLN A 140 -7.92 -17.70 21.16
C GLN A 140 -7.63 -16.28 21.64
N SER A 141 -6.46 -15.80 21.25
CA SER A 141 -6.09 -14.39 21.26
C SER A 141 -6.07 -13.92 19.80
N GLU A 142 -7.13 -14.29 19.06
CA GLU A 142 -7.29 -14.14 17.60
C GLU A 142 -6.84 -12.81 17.06
N LEU A 143 -7.04 -11.77 17.86
CA LEU A 143 -6.79 -10.41 17.47
C LEU A 143 -5.29 -10.11 17.30
N LEU A 144 -4.36 -10.83 17.92
CA LEU A 144 -2.94 -10.55 17.71
C LEU A 144 -2.46 -11.09 16.35
N ALA A 145 -2.61 -12.39 16.11
CA ALA A 145 -2.08 -13.02 14.89
C ALA A 145 -2.81 -12.53 13.63
N ILE A 146 -4.15 -12.46 13.67
CA ILE A 146 -4.95 -11.97 12.53
C ILE A 146 -4.60 -10.51 12.23
N PHE A 147 -4.52 -9.66 13.25
CA PHE A 147 -4.22 -8.23 13.05
C PHE A 147 -2.81 -8.03 12.51
N VAL A 148 -1.81 -8.78 13.00
CA VAL A 148 -0.43 -8.70 12.52
C VAL A 148 -0.36 -9.06 11.03
N ILE A 149 -0.94 -10.22 10.65
CA ILE A 149 -0.97 -10.68 9.26
C ILE A 149 -1.72 -9.69 8.37
N GLN A 150 -2.89 -9.22 8.80
CA GLN A 150 -3.69 -8.27 8.04
C GLN A 150 -3.00 -6.91 7.90
N SER A 151 -2.29 -6.44 8.93
CA SER A 151 -1.56 -5.16 8.88
C SER A 151 -0.44 -5.21 7.85
N ILE A 152 0.35 -6.28 7.86
CA ILE A 152 1.43 -6.52 6.89
C ILE A 152 0.85 -6.65 5.47
N TYR A 153 -0.15 -7.52 5.30
CA TYR A 153 -0.78 -7.76 4.00
C TYR A 153 -1.39 -6.47 3.42
N SER A 154 -2.07 -5.68 4.24
CA SER A 154 -2.70 -4.44 3.80
C SER A 154 -1.67 -3.39 3.38
N GLY A 155 -0.57 -3.26 4.11
CA GLY A 155 0.55 -2.37 3.74
C GLY A 155 1.19 -2.81 2.41
N GLN A 156 1.50 -4.09 2.27
CA GLN A 156 2.04 -4.66 1.03
C GLN A 156 1.10 -4.46 -0.17
N LYS A 157 -0.21 -4.64 0.03
CA LYS A 157 -1.20 -4.43 -1.03
C LYS A 157 -1.23 -2.98 -1.48
N ARG A 158 -1.26 -2.01 -0.55
CA ARG A 158 -1.18 -0.58 -0.89
C ARG A 158 0.10 -0.24 -1.66
N ALA A 159 1.24 -0.74 -1.20
CA ALA A 159 2.52 -0.51 -1.88
C ALA A 159 2.55 -1.11 -3.30
N LYS A 160 1.96 -2.30 -3.49
CA LYS A 160 1.83 -2.95 -4.79
C LYS A 160 0.88 -2.21 -5.74
N ASP A 161 -0.11 -1.49 -5.20
CA ASP A 161 -0.99 -0.61 -5.96
C ASP A 161 -0.25 0.64 -6.48
N ILE A 162 0.92 0.99 -5.94
CA ILE A 162 1.82 1.97 -6.57
C ILE A 162 2.59 1.30 -7.70
N SER A 163 3.40 0.30 -7.35
CA SER A 163 4.14 -0.51 -8.34
C SER A 163 4.59 -1.84 -7.71
N PRO A 164 4.85 -2.89 -8.52
CA PRO A 164 5.37 -4.16 -8.01
C PRO A 164 6.67 -4.00 -7.22
N ALA A 165 7.58 -3.13 -7.68
CA ALA A 165 8.87 -2.89 -7.04
C ALA A 165 8.72 -2.24 -5.65
N VAL A 166 7.82 -1.26 -5.50
CA VAL A 166 7.54 -0.63 -4.20
C VAL A 166 6.91 -1.64 -3.24
N GLY A 167 6.03 -2.52 -3.73
CA GLY A 167 5.47 -3.63 -2.96
C GLY A 167 6.52 -4.63 -2.47
N GLU A 168 7.47 -5.00 -3.33
CA GLU A 168 8.57 -5.92 -2.98
C GLU A 168 9.52 -5.29 -1.95
N GLU A 169 9.91 -4.03 -2.14
CA GLU A 169 10.76 -3.29 -1.21
C GLU A 169 10.11 -3.15 0.17
N LEU A 170 8.83 -2.81 0.23
CA LEU A 170 8.11 -2.77 1.52
C LEU A 170 8.05 -4.16 2.16
N SER A 171 7.83 -5.21 1.38
CA SER A 171 7.81 -6.59 1.88
C SER A 171 9.15 -6.97 2.51
N HIS A 172 10.26 -6.61 1.86
CA HIS A 172 11.60 -6.84 2.39
C HIS A 172 11.87 -6.09 3.69
N ARG A 173 11.43 -4.82 3.79
CA ARG A 173 11.53 -4.02 5.02
C ARG A 173 10.72 -4.64 6.16
N LEU A 174 9.44 -4.95 5.93
CA LEU A 174 8.57 -5.56 6.94
C LEU A 174 9.06 -6.94 7.39
N TRP A 175 9.67 -7.72 6.49
CA TRP A 175 10.27 -9.01 6.83
C TRP A 175 11.43 -8.87 7.83
N LYS A 176 12.23 -7.80 7.75
CA LYS A 176 13.31 -7.53 8.71
C LYS A 176 12.79 -7.15 10.10
N GLU A 177 11.57 -6.65 10.18
CA GLU A 177 10.96 -6.12 11.39
C GLU A 177 10.14 -7.17 12.14
N LEU A 178 9.62 -8.17 11.42
CA LEU A 178 8.85 -9.25 12.00
C LEU A 178 9.60 -10.01 13.10
N PRO A 179 10.90 -10.35 12.99
CA PRO A 179 11.66 -10.96 14.08
C PRO A 179 11.68 -10.13 15.36
N ALA A 180 11.83 -8.80 15.24
CA ALA A 180 11.87 -7.90 16.40
C ALA A 180 10.51 -7.87 17.12
N PHE A 181 9.41 -7.85 16.36
CA PHE A 181 8.07 -7.97 16.90
C PHE A 181 7.85 -9.31 17.61
N LEU A 182 8.20 -10.43 16.95
CA LEU A 182 8.03 -11.77 17.52
C LEU A 182 8.86 -11.97 18.79
N GLN A 183 10.07 -11.41 18.84
CA GLN A 183 10.90 -11.43 20.03
C GLN A 183 10.25 -10.63 21.18
N SER A 184 9.75 -9.43 20.89
CA SER A 184 9.04 -8.60 21.88
C SER A 184 7.77 -9.28 22.41
N TYR A 185 7.03 -9.97 21.54
CA TYR A 185 5.87 -10.77 21.93
C TYR A 185 6.27 -11.94 22.84
N LYS A 186 7.33 -12.67 22.48
CA LYS A 186 7.87 -13.77 23.30
C LYS A 186 8.28 -13.28 24.69
N ASP A 187 9.02 -12.18 24.77
CA ASP A 187 9.52 -11.64 26.04
C ASP A 187 8.36 -11.18 26.94
N ALA A 188 7.36 -10.52 26.36
CA ALA A 188 6.14 -10.13 27.10
C ALA A 188 5.36 -11.35 27.61
N PHE A 189 5.28 -12.42 26.82
CA PHE A 189 4.60 -13.65 27.20
C PHE A 189 5.34 -14.41 28.31
N GLU A 190 6.67 -14.45 28.26
CA GLU A 190 7.51 -15.02 29.32
C GLU A 190 7.35 -14.24 30.63
N ASP A 191 7.35 -12.91 30.59
CA ASP A 191 7.08 -12.06 31.78
C ASP A 191 5.70 -12.35 32.39
N PHE A 192 4.67 -12.48 31.55
CA PHE A 192 3.32 -12.88 32.01
C PHE A 192 3.33 -14.25 32.68
N LYS A 193 4.02 -15.24 32.10
CA LYS A 193 4.13 -16.61 32.64
C LYS A 193 4.76 -16.63 34.02
N GLU A 194 5.76 -15.79 34.26
CA GLU A 194 6.44 -15.71 35.55
C GLU A 194 5.63 -14.99 36.62
N ARG A 195 5.05 -13.83 36.28
CA ARG A 195 4.41 -12.93 37.25
C ARG A 195 2.94 -13.26 37.55
N SER A 196 2.24 -13.89 36.60
CA SER A 196 0.78 -14.03 36.64
C SER A 196 0.30 -15.44 37.03
N LYS A 197 1.14 -16.26 37.67
CA LYS A 197 0.80 -17.65 38.06
C LYS A 197 -0.46 -17.79 38.92
N LYS A 198 -0.82 -16.73 39.66
CA LYS A 198 -2.02 -16.66 40.51
C LYS A 198 -3.25 -16.10 39.79
N HIS A 199 -3.13 -15.71 38.52
CA HIS A 199 -4.21 -15.15 37.73
C HIS A 199 -5.32 -16.18 37.50
N ARG A 200 -6.58 -15.78 37.70
CA ARG A 200 -7.75 -16.67 37.61
C ARG A 200 -7.82 -17.41 36.28
N TYR A 201 -7.48 -16.71 35.19
CA TYR A 201 -7.50 -17.23 33.82
C TYR A 201 -6.11 -17.58 33.28
N TYR A 202 -5.13 -17.86 34.15
CA TYR A 202 -3.75 -18.16 33.74
C TYR A 202 -3.65 -19.27 32.67
N LYS A 203 -4.28 -20.43 32.90
CA LYS A 203 -4.25 -21.56 31.95
C LYS A 203 -4.94 -21.22 30.61
N PRO A 204 -6.17 -20.66 30.59
CA PRO A 204 -6.78 -20.16 29.36
C PRO A 204 -5.89 -19.21 28.54
N ILE A 205 -5.25 -18.24 29.20
CA ILE A 205 -4.38 -17.26 28.53
C ILE A 205 -3.15 -17.93 27.92
N LEU A 206 -2.54 -18.90 28.62
CA LEU A 206 -1.44 -19.70 28.06
C LEU A 206 -1.87 -20.45 26.80
N ILE A 207 -3.03 -21.13 26.84
CA ILE A 207 -3.55 -21.89 25.69
C ILE A 207 -3.83 -20.95 24.51
N ALA A 208 -4.44 -19.78 24.76
CA ALA A 208 -4.72 -18.78 23.73
C ALA A 208 -3.44 -18.32 23.01
N ASN A 209 -2.37 -18.03 23.75
CA ASN A 209 -1.09 -17.59 23.18
C ASN A 209 -0.37 -18.72 22.42
N ILE A 210 -0.46 -19.97 22.90
CA ILE A 210 0.06 -21.14 22.17
C ILE A 210 -0.68 -21.32 20.84
N ASN A 211 -2.01 -21.16 20.84
CA ASN A 211 -2.81 -21.23 19.62
C ASN A 211 -2.44 -20.11 18.63
N ASN A 212 -2.09 -18.91 19.11
CA ASN A 212 -1.59 -17.84 18.23
C ASN A 212 -0.31 -18.23 17.49
N CYS A 213 0.60 -19.01 18.10
CA CYS A 213 1.82 -19.47 17.42
C CYS A 213 1.51 -20.36 16.21
N TRP A 214 0.38 -21.08 16.21
CA TRP A 214 -0.06 -21.84 15.04
C TRP A 214 -0.47 -20.94 13.88
N ASN A 215 -1.02 -19.77 14.14
CA ASN A 215 -1.41 -18.82 13.10
C ASN A 215 -0.21 -18.13 12.43
N PHE A 216 0.97 -18.13 13.06
CA PHE A 216 2.20 -17.57 12.51
C PHE A 216 3.07 -18.60 11.75
N ARG A 217 2.70 -19.88 11.77
CA ARG A 217 3.36 -20.95 11.00
C ARG A 217 2.90 -20.95 9.55
#